data_AF-A0A6H5GSU9-F1
#
_entry.id   AF-A0A6H5GSU9-F1
#
_cell.length_a   1.000
_cell.length_b   1.000
_cell.length_c   1.000
_cell.angle_alpha   90.00
_cell.angle_beta   90.00
_cell.angle_gamma   90.00
#
_symmetry.space_group_name_H-M   'P 1'
#
loop_
_entity.id
_entity.type
_entity.pdbx_description
1 polymer ?
#
loop_
_entity_poly.entity_id
_entity_poly.type
_entity_poly.pdbx_seq_one_letter_code
_entity_poly.pdbx_strand_id
1 'polypeptide(L)'
;MDRRKAIRPTKTRAIQPFSLTEYRAMTKRNFLHNLQSGFFQDLTKKIEEAEIITRTGLDHALSEAEKSVKSIDLFLADQLKDNSSLEGELRTVIAMKRKKKAELDLALKKMGDLKVDLFKRIESIRETMQCRDFLHKVAPRAWLADYQGLIEKHKATNQPKIDGLNREFDDFMRHMAGMDKEVEKIVKEFMEICQNSGPELVPFKEGKEISGVIKKMEKNNMEMLVHVRGLQKPLAEGRATLNGIKAVCKAEIGEVCRTLKEMTENFTFLKERNARLESVMHDLMKCYKQQVASPDVLKDRALLESLYKSVVGTKTAKSSVLEMWKEIDAAFTDIRCKVGSFSKVEIERRRIGINELNLRQLKEAEKARNRVLQMEQMVCGSHSGHQHFPAPSGRCALARSHLRRHPRLLRLKVRQERITRLKLSTSRNSSNRWRSATRLPGRVSPGVSFTGGTASVRTGKLAALQKWKNPTTRCRGKIWKYPRCLWWKNL
;
A
#
# COMPACT_ATOMS: atom_id res chain seq x y z
N MET A 1 -1.40 112.60 -35.11
CA MET A 1 -0.18 113.42 -34.90
C MET A 1 -0.28 114.66 -35.77
N ASP A 2 -0.93 115.69 -35.21
CA ASP A 2 -0.99 117.05 -35.71
C ASP A 2 0.39 117.67 -35.89
N ARG A 3 0.62 118.37 -37.00
CA ARG A 3 1.49 119.57 -37.04
C ARG A 3 1.01 120.53 -38.13
N ARG A 4 0.19 121.51 -37.72
CA ARG A 4 0.05 122.81 -38.39
C ARG A 4 1.42 123.51 -38.41
N LYS A 5 1.83 124.06 -39.56
CA LYS A 5 2.85 125.12 -39.63
C LYS A 5 2.41 126.21 -40.61
N ALA A 6 2.68 127.44 -40.17
CA ALA A 6 2.04 128.67 -40.56
C ALA A 6 2.49 129.25 -41.90
N ILE A 7 1.59 130.09 -42.42
CA ILE A 7 1.69 131.02 -43.54
C ILE A 7 2.82 132.05 -43.31
N ARG A 8 3.57 132.38 -44.38
CA ARG A 8 4.21 133.70 -44.58
C ARG A 8 3.99 134.16 -46.02
N PRO A 9 3.66 135.43 -46.29
CA PRO A 9 3.61 135.96 -47.65
C PRO A 9 4.86 136.78 -47.97
N THR A 10 5.42 136.63 -49.18
CA THR A 10 6.29 137.67 -49.79
C THR A 10 6.28 137.63 -51.32
N LYS A 11 5.82 138.77 -51.89
CA LYS A 11 6.34 139.54 -53.04
C LYS A 11 6.21 139.02 -54.49
N THR A 12 5.75 139.96 -55.33
CA THR A 12 5.48 140.02 -56.78
C THR A 12 6.67 139.69 -57.70
N ARG A 13 6.41 139.12 -58.91
CA ARG A 13 7.34 139.08 -60.08
C ARG A 13 6.60 138.87 -61.43
N ALA A 14 7.16 139.42 -62.52
CA ALA A 14 6.59 139.60 -63.88
C ALA A 14 6.95 138.50 -64.95
N ILE A 15 6.47 138.65 -66.21
CA ILE A 15 6.20 137.68 -67.33
C ILE A 15 7.34 137.43 -68.41
N GLN A 16 7.39 136.25 -69.14
CA GLN A 16 8.14 135.92 -70.44
C GLN A 16 7.59 134.66 -71.32
N PRO A 17 7.99 134.37 -72.63
CA PRO A 17 7.38 133.37 -73.62
C PRO A 17 8.22 132.13 -74.24
N PHE A 18 7.71 131.29 -75.24
CA PHE A 18 7.93 129.78 -75.60
C PHE A 18 8.42 129.26 -77.06
N SER A 19 8.80 127.93 -77.35
CA SER A 19 9.34 127.26 -78.67
C SER A 19 9.06 125.69 -79.01
N LEU A 20 9.29 125.15 -80.26
CA LEU A 20 8.74 123.88 -80.91
C LEU A 20 9.61 122.58 -81.15
N THR A 21 10.93 122.61 -81.44
CA THR A 21 11.73 121.40 -81.84
C THR A 21 11.89 120.34 -80.73
N GLU A 22 11.85 120.79 -79.49
CA GLU A 22 11.85 119.94 -78.30
C GLU A 22 10.66 118.97 -78.30
N TYR A 23 9.56 119.32 -78.97
CA TYR A 23 8.33 118.55 -78.96
C TYR A 23 8.46 117.15 -79.60
N ARG A 24 9.19 116.98 -80.72
CA ARG A 24 9.28 115.70 -81.45
C ARG A 24 10.19 114.67 -80.79
N ALA A 25 11.36 115.10 -80.32
CA ALA A 25 12.27 114.24 -79.58
C ALA A 25 11.62 113.79 -78.26
N MET A 26 10.86 114.70 -77.64
CA MET A 26 10.02 114.38 -76.49
C MET A 26 8.99 113.29 -76.85
N THR A 27 8.33 113.33 -78.01
CA THR A 27 7.31 112.32 -78.36
C THR A 27 7.88 110.89 -78.51
N LYS A 28 9.04 110.70 -79.16
CA LYS A 28 9.64 109.35 -79.34
C LYS A 28 10.20 108.78 -78.03
N ARG A 29 10.83 109.63 -77.22
CA ARG A 29 11.24 109.26 -75.86
C ARG A 29 10.04 108.86 -75.02
N ASN A 30 8.95 109.65 -75.09
CA ASN A 30 7.72 109.34 -74.40
C ASN A 30 7.14 108.00 -74.86
N PHE A 31 7.17 107.65 -76.16
CA PHE A 31 6.67 106.35 -76.63
C PHE A 31 7.48 105.15 -76.12
N LEU A 32 8.81 105.17 -76.24
CA LEU A 32 9.66 104.07 -75.76
C LEU A 32 9.63 103.97 -74.24
N HIS A 33 9.60 105.11 -73.55
CA HIS A 33 9.42 105.15 -72.11
C HIS A 33 8.07 104.55 -71.71
N ASN A 34 6.99 104.86 -72.43
CA ASN A 34 5.67 104.26 -72.18
C ASN A 34 5.66 102.75 -72.44
N LEU A 35 6.35 102.25 -73.46
CA LEU A 35 6.37 100.82 -73.79
C LEU A 35 7.21 100.01 -72.79
N GLN A 36 8.37 100.54 -72.39
CA GLN A 36 9.20 99.95 -71.33
C GLN A 36 8.51 100.03 -69.96
N SER A 37 7.83 101.15 -69.68
CA SER A 37 6.98 101.31 -68.49
C SER A 37 5.85 100.28 -68.49
N GLY A 38 5.21 100.03 -69.65
CA GLY A 38 4.17 99.01 -69.80
C GLY A 38 4.69 97.60 -69.52
N PHE A 39 5.85 97.22 -70.09
CA PHE A 39 6.44 95.89 -69.83
C PHE A 39 6.80 95.69 -68.34
N PHE A 40 7.40 96.69 -67.69
CA PHE A 40 7.69 96.60 -66.25
C PHE A 40 6.42 96.60 -65.40
N GLN A 41 5.38 97.34 -65.80
CA GLN A 41 4.07 97.28 -65.14
C GLN A 41 3.47 95.88 -65.25
N ASP A 42 3.52 95.24 -66.42
CA ASP A 42 3.03 93.87 -66.60
C ASP A 42 3.83 92.84 -65.79
N LEU A 43 5.15 93.00 -65.71
CA LEU A 43 6.01 92.10 -64.94
C LEU A 43 5.80 92.28 -63.42
N THR A 44 5.64 93.52 -62.97
CA THR A 44 5.26 93.86 -61.60
C THR A 44 3.90 93.23 -61.28
N LYS A 45 2.92 93.39 -62.18
CA LYS A 45 1.58 92.82 -62.04
C LYS A 45 1.61 91.29 -61.96
N LYS A 46 2.44 90.60 -62.76
CA LYS A 46 2.61 89.14 -62.67
C LYS A 46 3.21 88.69 -61.34
N ILE A 47 4.18 89.44 -60.81
CA ILE A 47 4.77 89.14 -59.50
C ILE A 47 3.73 89.36 -58.39
N GLU A 48 2.98 90.47 -58.46
CA GLU A 48 1.86 90.75 -57.55
C GLU A 48 0.79 89.65 -57.61
N GLU A 49 0.40 89.20 -58.80
CA GLU A 49 -0.54 88.09 -58.98
C GLU A 49 -0.01 86.78 -58.37
N ALA A 50 1.27 86.45 -58.58
CA ALA A 50 1.90 85.27 -57.99
C ALA A 50 2.01 85.36 -56.45
N GLU A 51 2.30 86.55 -55.92
CA GLU A 51 2.33 86.82 -54.47
C GLU A 51 0.92 86.69 -53.88
N ILE A 52 -0.11 87.21 -54.55
CA ILE A 52 -1.51 87.05 -54.14
C ILE A 52 -1.90 85.57 -54.13
N ILE A 53 -1.54 84.79 -55.15
CA ILE A 53 -1.85 83.35 -55.22
C ILE A 53 -1.13 82.58 -54.10
N THR A 54 0.15 82.84 -53.88
CA THR A 54 0.91 82.14 -52.81
C THR A 54 0.43 82.53 -51.43
N ARG A 55 0.11 83.81 -51.20
CA ARG A 55 -0.45 84.29 -49.94
C ARG A 55 -1.83 83.71 -49.67
N THR A 56 -2.72 83.68 -50.67
CA THR A 56 -4.03 83.04 -50.52
C THR A 56 -3.93 81.54 -50.29
N GLY A 57 -2.99 80.86 -50.94
CA GLY A 57 -2.69 79.44 -50.69
C GLY A 57 -2.15 79.19 -49.28
N LEU A 58 -1.27 80.07 -48.78
CA LEU A 58 -0.72 80.00 -47.43
C LEU A 58 -1.78 80.32 -46.37
N ASP A 59 -2.62 81.34 -46.60
CA ASP A 59 -3.75 81.68 -45.73
C ASP A 59 -4.77 80.53 -45.68
N HIS A 60 -4.99 79.84 -46.81
CA HIS A 60 -5.83 78.64 -46.86
C HIS A 60 -5.24 77.49 -46.05
N ALA A 61 -3.94 77.19 -46.23
CA ALA A 61 -3.26 76.13 -45.48
C ALA A 61 -3.22 76.43 -43.97
N LEU A 62 -3.01 77.69 -43.58
CA LEU A 62 -3.10 78.13 -42.18
C LEU A 62 -4.52 77.96 -41.63
N SER A 63 -5.54 78.34 -42.40
CA SER A 63 -6.95 78.16 -42.02
C SER A 63 -7.31 76.68 -41.85
N GLU A 64 -6.82 75.78 -42.70
CA GLU A 64 -7.00 74.33 -42.55
C GLU A 64 -6.26 73.77 -41.34
N ALA A 65 -5.01 74.21 -41.11
CA ALA A 65 -4.24 73.82 -39.94
C ALA A 65 -4.97 74.27 -38.65
N GLU A 66 -5.46 75.50 -38.59
CA GLU A 66 -6.27 76.00 -37.47
C GLU A 66 -7.55 75.19 -37.25
N LYS A 67 -8.26 74.81 -38.34
CA LYS A 67 -9.44 73.93 -38.23
C LYS A 67 -9.06 72.56 -37.68
N SER A 68 -7.93 71.99 -38.12
CA SER A 68 -7.46 70.70 -37.62
C SER A 68 -7.08 70.74 -36.13
N VAL A 69 -6.40 71.81 -35.68
CA VAL A 69 -6.07 72.04 -34.27
C VAL A 69 -7.36 72.15 -33.44
N LYS A 70 -8.33 72.96 -33.89
CA LYS A 70 -9.64 73.08 -33.23
C LYS A 70 -10.37 71.74 -33.14
N SER A 71 -10.29 70.92 -34.19
CA SER A 71 -10.88 69.57 -34.20
C SER A 71 -10.22 68.64 -33.18
N ILE A 72 -8.89 68.67 -33.09
CA ILE A 72 -8.13 67.90 -32.10
C ILE A 72 -8.46 68.37 -30.68
N ASP A 73 -8.52 69.69 -30.44
CA ASP A 73 -8.88 70.24 -29.13
C ASP A 73 -10.28 69.82 -28.71
N LEU A 74 -11.25 69.82 -29.64
CA LEU A 74 -12.61 69.32 -29.39
C LEU A 74 -12.61 67.82 -29.06
N PHE A 75 -11.86 67.01 -29.82
CA PHE A 75 -11.73 65.58 -29.56
C PHE A 75 -11.10 65.31 -28.19
N LEU A 76 -10.02 66.02 -27.83
CA LEU A 76 -9.37 65.89 -26.53
C LEU A 76 -10.29 66.34 -25.39
N ALA A 77 -11.06 67.42 -25.58
CA ALA A 77 -12.04 67.88 -24.61
C ALA A 77 -13.14 66.82 -24.37
N ASP A 78 -13.62 66.16 -25.43
CA ASP A 78 -14.62 65.09 -25.34
C ASP A 78 -14.04 63.85 -24.64
N GLN A 79 -12.83 63.41 -25.00
CA GLN A 79 -12.14 62.32 -24.33
C GLN A 79 -11.85 62.60 -22.84
N LEU A 80 -11.49 63.84 -22.50
CA LEU A 80 -11.29 64.26 -21.10
C LEU A 80 -12.60 64.22 -20.32
N LYS A 81 -13.72 64.59 -20.95
CA LYS A 81 -15.06 64.53 -20.36
C LYS A 81 -15.48 63.08 -20.11
N ASP A 82 -15.29 62.19 -21.08
CA ASP A 82 -15.59 60.76 -20.94
C ASP A 82 -14.74 60.09 -19.86
N ASN A 83 -13.43 60.36 -19.84
CA ASN A 83 -12.54 59.86 -18.80
C ASN A 83 -12.94 60.38 -17.41
N SER A 84 -13.33 61.66 -17.31
CA SER A 84 -13.82 62.24 -16.06
C SER A 84 -15.13 61.57 -15.60
N SER A 85 -16.02 61.23 -16.54
CA SER A 85 -17.25 60.48 -16.26
C SER A 85 -16.94 59.07 -15.75
N LEU A 86 -16.06 58.35 -16.44
CA LEU A 86 -15.61 57.00 -16.06
C LEU A 86 -14.91 56.99 -14.69
N GLU A 87 -14.09 57.99 -14.40
CA GLU A 87 -13.51 58.16 -13.06
C GLU A 87 -14.59 58.36 -11.99
N GLY A 88 -15.62 59.15 -12.31
CA GLY A 88 -16.78 59.34 -11.46
C GLY A 88 -17.48 58.01 -11.15
N GLU A 89 -17.81 57.24 -12.18
CA GLU A 89 -18.43 55.91 -12.05
C GLU A 89 -17.54 54.95 -11.25
N LEU A 90 -16.24 54.89 -11.55
CA LEU A 90 -15.29 54.05 -10.83
C LEU A 90 -15.23 54.40 -9.34
N ARG A 91 -15.23 55.70 -9.01
CA ARG A 91 -15.29 56.15 -7.61
C ARG A 91 -16.58 55.68 -6.93
N THR A 92 -17.73 55.72 -7.61
CA THR A 92 -19.00 55.21 -7.05
C THR A 92 -18.97 53.68 -6.84
N VAL A 93 -18.44 52.91 -7.79
CA VAL A 93 -18.31 51.46 -7.69
C VAL A 93 -17.36 51.07 -6.55
N ILE A 94 -16.23 51.77 -6.40
CA ILE A 94 -15.30 51.56 -5.29
C ILE A 94 -15.99 51.86 -3.95
N ALA A 95 -16.76 52.95 -3.87
CA ALA A 95 -17.52 53.28 -2.67
C ALA A 95 -18.57 52.21 -2.33
N MET A 96 -19.33 51.72 -3.32
CA MET A 96 -20.30 50.63 -3.13
C MET A 96 -19.62 49.33 -2.69
N LYS A 97 -18.49 48.97 -3.30
CA LYS A 97 -17.71 47.77 -2.92
C LYS A 97 -17.20 47.86 -1.48
N ARG A 98 -16.70 49.04 -1.07
CA ARG A 98 -16.27 49.28 0.32
C ARG A 98 -17.45 49.14 1.29
N LYS A 99 -18.61 49.73 0.96
CA LYS A 99 -19.83 49.61 1.76
C LYS A 99 -20.29 48.15 1.90
N LYS A 100 -20.37 47.41 0.79
CA LYS A 100 -20.76 45.99 0.79
C LYS A 100 -19.78 45.10 1.56
N LYS A 101 -18.47 45.39 1.46
CA LYS A 101 -17.46 44.71 2.27
C LYS A 101 -17.66 44.98 3.76
N ALA A 102 -17.92 46.22 4.16
CA ALA A 102 -18.19 46.55 5.56
C ALA A 102 -19.48 45.88 6.07
N GLU A 103 -20.54 45.81 5.25
CA GLU A 103 -21.77 45.07 5.57
C GLU A 103 -21.50 43.57 5.77
N LEU A 104 -20.68 42.97 4.90
CA LEU A 104 -20.27 41.56 5.01
C LEU A 104 -19.44 41.31 6.27
N ASP A 105 -18.44 42.15 6.55
CA ASP A 105 -17.59 42.03 7.73
C ASP A 105 -18.42 42.17 9.02
N LEU A 106 -19.43 43.06 9.03
CA LEU A 106 -20.37 43.19 10.14
C LEU A 106 -21.26 41.95 10.30
N ALA A 107 -21.76 41.38 9.19
CA ALA A 107 -22.57 40.17 9.22
C ALA A 107 -21.76 38.96 9.73
N LEU A 108 -20.50 38.82 9.30
CA LEU A 108 -19.59 37.77 9.78
C LEU A 108 -19.29 37.92 11.28
N LYS A 109 -19.12 39.14 11.78
CA LYS A 109 -18.98 39.40 13.23
C LYS A 109 -20.23 38.96 14.00
N LYS A 110 -21.41 39.40 13.57
CA LYS A 110 -22.68 38.99 14.20
C LYS A 110 -22.89 37.48 14.19
N MET A 111 -22.53 36.81 13.09
CA MET A 111 -22.57 35.35 13.01
C MET A 111 -21.60 34.70 14.00
N GLY A 112 -20.38 35.25 14.14
CA GLY A 112 -19.41 34.81 15.15
C GLY A 112 -19.94 34.95 16.58
N ASP A 113 -20.53 36.10 16.90
CA ASP A 113 -21.12 36.36 18.22
C ASP A 113 -22.28 35.38 18.51
N LEU A 114 -23.18 35.19 17.53
CA LEU A 114 -24.28 34.21 17.63
C LEU A 114 -23.77 32.78 17.82
N LYS A 115 -22.69 32.39 17.14
CA LYS A 115 -22.07 31.07 17.31
C LYS A 115 -21.56 30.90 18.74
N VAL A 116 -20.85 31.89 19.28
CA VAL A 116 -20.35 31.86 20.67
C VAL A 116 -21.51 31.78 21.67
N ASP A 117 -22.57 32.56 21.48
CA ASP A 117 -23.74 32.54 22.35
C ASP A 117 -24.49 31.21 22.28
N LEU A 118 -24.61 30.62 21.10
CA LEU A 118 -25.19 29.28 20.92
C LEU A 118 -24.39 28.24 21.70
N PHE A 119 -23.05 28.23 21.60
CA PHE A 119 -22.21 27.33 22.38
C PHE A 119 -22.41 27.49 23.89
N LYS A 120 -22.39 28.74 24.38
CA LYS A 120 -22.60 29.01 25.81
C LYS A 120 -23.96 28.48 26.29
N ARG A 121 -25.01 28.69 25.49
CA ARG A 121 -26.36 28.21 25.81
C ARG A 121 -26.43 26.68 25.81
N ILE A 122 -25.81 26.00 24.85
CA ILE A 122 -25.78 24.53 24.82
C ILE A 122 -25.01 23.97 26.02
N GLU A 123 -23.86 24.53 26.36
CA GLU A 123 -23.11 24.05 27.54
C GLU A 123 -23.91 24.28 28.83
N SER A 124 -24.56 25.43 28.98
CA SER A 124 -25.46 25.70 30.12
C SER A 124 -26.63 24.70 30.18
N ILE A 125 -27.22 24.36 29.03
CA ILE A 125 -28.25 23.31 28.94
C ILE A 125 -27.66 21.96 29.34
N ARG A 126 -26.46 21.61 28.86
CA ARG A 126 -25.80 20.34 29.17
C ARG A 126 -25.51 20.20 30.67
N GLU A 127 -25.02 21.26 31.32
CA GLU A 127 -24.83 21.30 32.77
C GLU A 127 -26.15 21.11 33.53
N THR A 128 -27.20 21.80 33.09
CA THR A 128 -28.55 21.66 33.66
C THR A 128 -29.09 20.25 33.49
N MET A 129 -28.88 19.64 32.32
CA MET A 129 -29.27 18.25 32.02
C MET A 129 -28.51 17.25 32.89
N GLN A 130 -27.21 17.45 33.10
CA GLN A 130 -26.42 16.62 34.01
C GLN A 130 -26.95 16.71 35.45
N CYS A 131 -27.30 17.92 35.91
CA CYS A 131 -27.90 18.11 37.22
C CYS A 131 -29.25 17.40 37.32
N ARG A 132 -30.12 17.57 36.31
CA ARG A 132 -31.42 16.89 36.24
C ARG A 132 -31.26 15.36 36.27
N ASP A 133 -30.38 14.81 35.44
CA ASP A 133 -30.15 13.38 35.34
C ASP A 133 -29.56 12.81 36.64
N PHE A 134 -28.72 13.58 37.34
CA PHE A 134 -28.26 13.24 38.69
C PHE A 134 -29.44 13.20 39.67
N LEU A 135 -30.27 14.24 39.71
CA LEU A 135 -31.43 14.28 40.59
C LEU A 135 -32.40 13.14 40.32
N HIS A 136 -32.64 12.79 39.05
CA HIS A 136 -33.47 11.65 38.68
C HIS A 136 -32.86 10.31 39.12
N LYS A 137 -31.54 10.12 38.99
CA LYS A 137 -30.87 8.88 39.47
C LYS A 137 -30.99 8.70 40.99
N VAL A 138 -31.05 9.81 41.71
CA VAL A 138 -31.07 9.85 43.17
C VAL A 138 -32.51 9.92 43.71
N ALA A 139 -33.48 10.17 42.85
CA ALA A 139 -34.89 10.28 43.20
C ALA A 139 -35.47 8.96 43.75
N PRO A 140 -36.51 9.03 44.61
CA PRO A 140 -37.23 7.85 45.07
C PRO A 140 -37.83 7.05 43.90
N ARG A 141 -37.76 5.72 43.98
CA ARG A 141 -38.29 4.82 42.92
C ARG A 141 -39.78 5.02 42.65
N ALA A 142 -40.56 5.35 43.68
CA ALA A 142 -41.99 5.65 43.53
C ALA A 142 -42.20 6.87 42.61
N TRP A 143 -41.45 7.96 42.84
CA TRP A 143 -41.52 9.16 42.00
C TRP A 143 -41.09 8.89 40.56
N LEU A 144 -40.06 8.07 40.34
CA LEU A 144 -39.61 7.71 38.99
C LEU A 144 -40.68 6.95 38.18
N ALA A 145 -41.47 6.10 38.83
CA ALA A 145 -42.55 5.38 38.18
C ALA A 145 -43.65 6.36 37.71
N ASP A 146 -44.02 7.31 38.55
CA ASP A 146 -45.02 8.35 38.22
C ASP A 146 -44.50 9.30 37.13
N TYR A 147 -43.23 9.69 37.22
CA TYR A 147 -42.59 10.59 36.25
C TYR A 147 -42.49 9.95 34.86
N GLN A 148 -42.27 8.65 34.75
CA GLN A 148 -42.19 7.96 33.46
C GLN A 148 -43.49 8.11 32.64
N GLY A 149 -44.66 8.00 33.28
CA GLY A 149 -45.95 8.23 32.62
C GLY A 149 -46.17 9.69 32.20
N LEU A 150 -45.54 10.64 32.88
CA LEU A 150 -45.58 12.06 32.53
C LEU A 150 -44.65 12.38 31.34
N ILE A 151 -43.52 11.68 31.19
CA ILE A 151 -42.62 11.83 30.03
C ILE A 151 -43.37 11.54 28.72
N GLU A 152 -44.16 10.45 28.68
CA GLU A 152 -44.88 10.06 27.47
C GLU A 152 -45.94 11.11 27.07
N LYS A 153 -46.68 11.63 28.05
CA LYS A 153 -47.64 12.73 27.84
C LYS A 153 -46.93 13.99 27.34
N HIS A 154 -45.81 14.35 27.96
CA HIS A 154 -45.04 15.53 27.59
C HIS A 154 -44.48 15.44 26.16
N LYS A 155 -43.99 14.27 25.76
CA LYS A 155 -43.55 14.01 24.39
C LYS A 155 -44.68 14.20 23.39
N ALA A 156 -45.87 13.65 23.67
CA ALA A 156 -47.03 13.83 22.80
C ALA A 156 -47.44 15.30 22.65
N THR A 157 -47.40 16.09 23.73
CA THR A 157 -47.73 17.52 23.69
C THR A 157 -46.67 18.37 22.99
N ASN A 158 -45.38 18.02 23.11
CA ASN A 158 -44.27 18.79 22.52
C ASN A 158 -43.88 18.37 21.11
N GLN A 159 -44.35 17.22 20.63
CA GLN A 159 -44.12 16.76 19.26
C GLN A 159 -44.35 17.83 18.19
N PRO A 160 -45.48 18.59 18.15
CA PRO A 160 -45.69 19.60 17.11
C PRO A 160 -44.65 20.74 17.15
N LYS A 161 -44.14 21.09 18.34
CA LYS A 161 -43.08 22.11 18.47
C LYS A 161 -41.75 21.58 17.94
N ILE A 162 -41.43 20.32 18.23
CA ILE A 162 -40.25 19.63 17.73
C ILE A 162 -40.31 19.51 16.21
N ASP A 163 -41.48 19.17 15.65
CA ASP A 163 -41.68 19.06 14.20
C ASP A 163 -41.52 20.42 13.51
N GLY A 164 -41.99 21.51 14.13
CA GLY A 164 -41.73 22.88 13.68
C GLY A 164 -40.23 23.21 13.67
N LEU A 165 -39.53 22.90 14.76
CA LEU A 165 -38.08 23.12 14.89
C LEU A 165 -37.27 22.31 13.86
N ASN A 166 -37.67 21.06 13.61
CA ASN A 166 -37.04 20.23 12.58
C ASN A 166 -37.18 20.86 11.18
N ARG A 167 -38.33 21.47 10.86
CA ARG A 167 -38.52 22.18 9.58
C ARG A 167 -37.61 23.41 9.47
N GLU A 168 -37.52 24.21 10.52
CA GLU A 168 -36.63 25.37 10.56
C GLU A 168 -35.16 24.95 10.43
N PHE A 169 -34.79 23.83 11.05
CA PHE A 169 -33.45 23.26 10.91
C PHE A 169 -33.19 22.76 9.49
N ASP A 170 -34.16 22.11 8.84
CA ASP A 170 -34.04 21.68 7.45
C ASP A 170 -33.88 22.89 6.51
N ASP A 171 -34.62 23.97 6.75
CA ASP A 171 -34.47 25.22 5.99
C ASP A 171 -33.11 25.88 6.24
N PHE A 172 -32.62 25.87 7.49
CA PHE A 172 -31.25 26.30 7.80
C PHE A 172 -30.22 25.46 7.04
N MET A 173 -30.39 24.14 7.03
CA MET A 173 -29.50 23.22 6.32
C MET A 173 -29.53 23.45 4.81
N ARG A 174 -30.67 23.78 4.20
CA ARG A 174 -30.73 24.11 2.76
C ARG A 174 -29.85 25.30 2.39
N HIS A 175 -29.71 26.28 3.28
CA HIS A 175 -28.94 27.51 3.01
C HIS A 175 -27.49 27.44 3.50
N MET A 176 -27.22 26.69 4.57
CA MET A 176 -25.93 26.68 5.27
C MET A 176 -25.22 25.33 5.26
N ALA A 177 -25.76 24.30 4.58
CA ALA A 177 -25.17 22.96 4.56
C ALA A 177 -23.69 22.98 4.19
N GLY A 178 -22.87 22.41 5.07
CA GLY A 178 -21.44 22.23 4.84
C GLY A 178 -20.56 23.45 5.06
N MET A 179 -21.11 24.64 5.35
CA MET A 179 -20.30 25.83 5.66
C MET A 179 -19.69 25.76 7.06
N ASP A 180 -20.45 25.32 8.07
CA ASP A 180 -19.95 25.16 9.44
C ASP A 180 -20.50 23.88 10.09
N LYS A 181 -19.68 22.82 10.05
CA LYS A 181 -20.03 21.50 10.59
C LYS A 181 -20.22 21.52 12.11
N GLU A 182 -19.61 22.47 12.81
CA GLU A 182 -19.71 22.55 14.27
C GLU A 182 -21.08 23.09 14.67
N VAL A 183 -21.52 24.17 14.03
CA VAL A 183 -22.87 24.74 14.25
C VAL A 183 -23.95 23.73 13.92
N GLU A 184 -23.81 23.01 12.81
CA GLU A 184 -24.72 21.91 12.47
C GLU A 184 -24.80 20.85 13.58
N LYS A 185 -23.66 20.42 14.11
CA LYS A 185 -23.60 19.43 15.18
C LYS A 185 -24.29 19.93 16.46
N ILE A 186 -24.04 21.18 16.83
CA ILE A 186 -24.59 21.84 18.02
C ILE A 186 -26.12 21.95 17.91
N VAL A 187 -26.63 22.38 16.76
CA VAL A 187 -28.08 22.48 16.58
C VAL A 187 -28.73 21.09 16.56
N LYS A 188 -28.09 20.09 15.95
CA LYS A 188 -28.55 18.69 16.06
C LYS A 188 -28.58 18.19 17.50
N GLU A 189 -27.53 18.46 18.28
CA GLU A 189 -27.49 18.13 19.71
C GLU A 189 -28.62 18.85 20.47
N PHE A 190 -28.89 20.13 20.17
CA PHE A 190 -30.01 20.86 20.76
C PHE A 190 -31.36 20.22 20.42
N MET A 191 -31.59 19.84 19.16
CA MET A 191 -32.82 19.16 18.76
C MET A 191 -33.00 17.82 19.48
N GLU A 192 -31.92 17.03 19.60
CA GLU A 192 -31.92 15.78 20.35
C GLU A 192 -32.22 16.01 21.83
N ILE A 193 -31.65 17.07 22.43
CA ILE A 193 -31.96 17.46 23.82
C ILE A 193 -33.44 17.83 23.94
N CYS A 194 -34.00 18.63 23.03
CA CYS A 194 -35.42 18.99 23.04
C CYS A 194 -36.34 17.78 22.91
N GLN A 195 -36.00 16.81 22.04
CA GLN A 195 -36.75 15.56 21.88
C GLN A 195 -36.72 14.67 23.13
N ASN A 196 -35.58 14.66 23.82
CA ASN A 196 -35.36 13.85 25.01
C ASN A 196 -35.65 14.59 26.32
N SER A 197 -36.07 15.86 26.24
CA SER A 197 -36.43 16.64 27.42
C SER A 197 -37.76 16.15 27.97
N GLY A 198 -37.75 15.81 29.26
CA GLY A 198 -38.96 15.47 30.00
C GLY A 198 -39.64 16.72 30.57
N PRO A 199 -40.80 16.54 31.23
CA PRO A 199 -41.50 17.61 31.92
C PRO A 199 -40.60 18.32 32.93
N GLU A 200 -40.83 19.63 33.13
CA GLU A 200 -40.13 20.44 34.12
C GLU A 200 -40.63 20.13 35.53
N LEU A 201 -40.31 18.92 36.01
CA LEU A 201 -40.65 18.47 37.35
C LEU A 201 -39.37 18.01 38.05
N VAL A 202 -39.07 18.67 39.16
CA VAL A 202 -37.93 18.32 40.01
C VAL A 202 -38.41 17.38 41.11
N PRO A 203 -37.70 16.28 41.40
CA PRO A 203 -38.11 15.30 42.41
C PRO A 203 -38.09 15.83 43.85
N PHE A 204 -37.33 16.91 44.11
CA PHE A 204 -37.14 17.48 45.43
C PHE A 204 -37.65 18.92 45.44
N LYS A 205 -38.46 19.27 46.44
CA LYS A 205 -39.00 20.63 46.58
C LYS A 205 -38.11 21.50 47.46
N GLU A 206 -37.41 20.89 48.41
CA GLU A 206 -36.51 21.58 49.33
C GLU A 206 -35.06 21.08 49.19
N GLY A 207 -34.10 22.01 49.24
CA GLY A 207 -32.67 21.66 49.21
C GLY A 207 -32.21 20.76 50.38
N LYS A 208 -32.95 20.78 51.50
CA LYS A 208 -32.68 19.90 52.65
C LYS A 208 -32.89 18.42 52.31
N GLU A 209 -33.85 18.10 51.45
CA GLU A 209 -34.11 16.73 50.99
C GLU A 209 -32.92 16.20 50.19
N ILE A 210 -32.42 17.02 49.26
CA ILE A 210 -31.23 16.70 48.44
C ILE A 210 -30.01 16.47 49.34
N SER A 211 -29.78 17.35 50.31
CA SER A 211 -28.68 17.19 51.29
C SER A 211 -28.81 15.88 52.06
N GLY A 212 -30.03 15.50 52.48
CA GLY A 212 -30.31 14.23 53.14
C GLY A 212 -29.95 13.03 52.26
N VAL A 213 -30.33 13.04 50.98
CA VAL A 213 -29.98 11.94 50.07
C VAL A 213 -28.48 11.90 49.78
N ILE A 214 -27.83 13.05 49.59
CA ILE A 214 -26.37 13.12 49.39
C ILE A 214 -25.64 12.56 50.61
N LYS A 215 -26.01 12.93 51.84
CA LYS A 215 -25.42 12.37 53.07
C LYS A 215 -25.62 10.86 53.18
N LYS A 216 -26.80 10.36 52.78
CA LYS A 216 -27.06 8.92 52.73
C LYS A 216 -26.19 8.23 51.68
N MET A 217 -26.03 8.81 50.50
CA MET A 217 -25.15 8.31 49.45
C MET A 217 -23.69 8.32 49.90
N GLU A 218 -23.24 9.38 50.56
CA GLU A 218 -21.91 9.49 51.13
C GLU A 218 -21.66 8.38 52.15
N LYS A 219 -22.59 8.17 53.08
CA LYS A 219 -22.53 7.06 54.05
C LYS A 219 -22.43 5.70 53.36
N ASN A 220 -23.31 5.43 52.38
CA ASN A 220 -23.29 4.18 51.62
C ASN A 220 -21.97 3.99 50.86
N ASN A 221 -21.44 5.06 50.25
CA ASN A 221 -20.17 5.02 49.54
C ASN A 221 -19.00 4.78 50.50
N MET A 222 -19.03 5.37 51.69
CA MET A 222 -18.03 5.12 52.73
C MET A 222 -18.07 3.68 53.22
N GLU A 223 -19.26 3.11 53.44
CA GLU A 223 -19.43 1.68 53.79
C GLU A 223 -18.85 0.79 52.68
N MET A 224 -19.16 1.08 51.41
CA MET A 224 -18.59 0.35 50.27
C MET A 224 -17.06 0.48 50.20
N LEU A 225 -16.50 1.66 50.47
CA LEU A 225 -15.05 1.86 50.50
C LEU A 225 -14.38 1.07 51.62
N VAL A 226 -15.02 0.95 52.79
CA VAL A 226 -14.55 0.08 53.88
C VAL A 226 -14.55 -1.38 53.43
N HIS A 227 -15.62 -1.85 52.77
CA HIS A 227 -15.65 -3.20 52.20
C HIS A 227 -14.54 -3.42 51.16
N VAL A 228 -14.34 -2.48 50.22
CA VAL A 228 -13.27 -2.56 49.21
C VAL A 228 -11.89 -2.57 49.85
N ARG A 229 -11.66 -1.77 50.90
CA ARG A 229 -10.42 -1.81 51.68
C ARG A 229 -10.25 -3.15 52.39
N GLY A 230 -11.32 -3.72 52.95
CA GLY A 230 -11.30 -5.06 53.54
C GLY A 230 -10.89 -6.15 52.53
N LEU A 231 -11.28 -6.00 51.26
CA LEU A 231 -10.89 -6.92 50.18
C LEU A 231 -9.43 -6.77 49.73
N GLN A 232 -8.74 -5.70 50.09
CA GLN A 232 -7.37 -5.45 49.63
C GLN A 232 -6.40 -6.56 50.07
N LYS A 233 -6.48 -6.98 51.35
CA LYS A 233 -5.65 -8.04 51.91
C LYS A 233 -5.88 -9.41 51.25
N PRO A 234 -7.10 -9.96 51.18
CA PRO A 234 -7.34 -11.24 50.52
C PRO A 234 -7.02 -11.20 49.02
N LEU A 235 -7.18 -10.06 48.35
CA LEU A 235 -6.75 -9.91 46.95
C LEU A 235 -5.23 -9.86 46.78
N ALA A 236 -4.48 -9.38 47.78
CA ALA A 236 -3.02 -9.43 47.77
C ALA A 236 -2.53 -10.86 48.03
N GLU A 237 -3.11 -11.54 49.01
CA GLU A 237 -2.84 -12.95 49.34
C GLU A 237 -3.17 -13.86 48.14
N GLY A 238 -4.35 -13.73 47.55
CA GLY A 238 -4.73 -14.49 46.36
C GLY A 238 -3.80 -14.25 45.17
N ARG A 239 -3.31 -13.02 44.98
CA ARG A 239 -2.31 -12.70 43.96
C ARG A 239 -0.95 -13.34 44.26
N ALA A 240 -0.51 -13.36 45.53
CA ALA A 240 0.71 -14.02 45.93
C ALA A 240 0.63 -15.54 45.69
N THR A 241 -0.48 -16.19 46.08
CA THR A 241 -0.72 -17.62 45.83
C THR A 241 -0.73 -17.93 44.33
N LEU A 242 -1.43 -17.12 43.52
CA LEU A 242 -1.46 -17.32 42.06
C LEU A 242 -0.08 -17.17 41.42
N ASN A 243 0.74 -16.23 41.90
CA ASN A 243 2.11 -16.09 41.45
C ASN A 243 2.98 -17.28 41.86
N GLY A 244 2.78 -17.83 43.07
CA GLY A 244 3.41 -19.06 43.53
C GLY A 244 3.08 -20.25 42.64
N ILE A 245 1.78 -20.49 42.37
CA ILE A 245 1.32 -21.55 41.47
C ILE A 245 1.93 -21.37 40.07
N LYS A 246 1.94 -20.14 39.54
CA LYS A 246 2.54 -19.85 38.24
C LYS A 246 4.04 -20.17 38.19
N ALA A 247 4.77 -19.96 39.29
CA ALA A 247 6.18 -20.32 39.38
C ALA A 247 6.36 -21.84 39.39
N VAL A 248 5.54 -22.58 40.14
CA VAL A 248 5.55 -24.05 40.17
C VAL A 248 5.24 -24.64 38.81
N CYS A 249 4.14 -24.23 38.16
CA CYS A 249 3.80 -24.72 36.82
C CYS A 249 4.89 -24.42 35.79
N LYS A 250 5.56 -23.28 35.87
CA LYS A 250 6.70 -22.97 34.99
C LYS A 250 7.88 -23.91 35.22
N ALA A 251 8.17 -24.25 36.48
CA ALA A 251 9.23 -25.20 36.81
C ALA A 251 8.90 -26.61 36.28
N GLU A 252 7.66 -27.08 36.50
CA GLU A 252 7.19 -28.37 35.98
C GLU A 252 7.21 -28.44 34.45
N ILE A 253 6.74 -27.39 33.77
CA ILE A 253 6.84 -27.30 32.29
C ILE A 253 8.30 -27.36 31.86
N GLY A 254 9.20 -26.66 32.56
CA GLY A 254 10.64 -26.69 32.29
C GLY A 254 11.21 -28.11 32.40
N GLU A 255 10.80 -28.86 33.42
CA GLU A 255 11.24 -30.23 33.66
C GLU A 255 10.69 -31.21 32.62
N VAL A 256 9.42 -31.09 32.24
CA VAL A 256 8.82 -31.86 31.14
C VAL A 256 9.52 -31.56 29.82
N CYS A 257 9.85 -30.29 29.54
CA CYS A 257 10.63 -29.94 28.36
C CYS A 257 12.05 -30.52 28.37
N ARG A 258 12.69 -30.61 29.54
CA ARG A 258 14.03 -31.23 29.69
C ARG A 258 13.97 -32.73 29.40
N THR A 259 13.05 -33.44 30.04
CA THR A 259 12.86 -34.89 29.83
C THR A 259 12.49 -35.22 28.38
N LEU A 260 11.64 -34.41 27.73
CA LEU A 260 11.31 -34.58 26.31
C LEU A 260 12.52 -34.40 25.40
N LYS A 261 13.41 -33.45 25.70
CA LYS A 261 14.66 -33.27 24.92
C LYS A 261 15.56 -34.50 25.06
N GLU A 262 15.77 -34.98 26.28
CA GLU A 262 16.56 -36.19 26.54
C GLU A 262 15.99 -37.41 25.83
N MET A 263 14.66 -37.61 25.88
CA MET A 263 14.01 -38.69 25.14
C MET A 263 14.17 -38.55 23.62
N THR A 264 14.10 -37.33 23.09
CA THR A 264 14.29 -37.08 21.66
C THR A 264 15.72 -37.39 21.22
N GLU A 265 16.71 -36.96 21.99
CA GLU A 265 18.12 -37.25 21.74
C GLU A 265 18.39 -38.76 21.78
N ASN A 266 17.90 -39.45 22.82
CA ASN A 266 17.98 -40.90 22.94
C ASN A 266 17.31 -41.62 21.76
N PHE A 267 16.14 -41.16 21.33
CA PHE A 267 15.44 -41.73 20.17
C PHE A 267 16.23 -41.54 18.88
N THR A 268 16.81 -40.35 18.65
CA THR A 268 17.66 -40.10 17.48
C THR A 268 18.89 -41.01 17.47
N PHE A 269 19.56 -41.16 18.62
CA PHE A 269 20.69 -42.06 18.78
C PHE A 269 20.31 -43.52 18.48
N LEU A 270 19.19 -44.00 19.04
CA LEU A 270 18.70 -45.36 18.80
C LEU A 270 18.32 -45.58 17.33
N LYS A 271 17.72 -44.58 16.69
CA LYS A 271 17.37 -44.63 15.27
C LYS A 271 18.61 -44.73 14.38
N GLU A 272 19.65 -43.96 14.66
CA GLU A 272 20.93 -44.05 13.94
C GLU A 272 21.61 -45.40 14.16
N ARG A 273 21.61 -45.90 15.41
CA ARG A 273 22.13 -47.23 15.73
C ARG A 273 21.38 -48.32 14.96
N ASN A 274 20.05 -48.24 14.90
CA ASN A 274 19.24 -49.21 14.17
C ASN A 274 19.54 -49.17 12.66
N ALA A 275 19.66 -47.97 12.06
CA ALA A 275 20.03 -47.83 10.66
C ALA A 275 21.41 -48.43 10.35
N ARG A 276 22.39 -48.28 11.26
CA ARG A 276 23.71 -48.93 11.13
C ARG A 276 23.59 -50.46 11.17
N LEU A 277 22.80 -51.00 12.10
CA LEU A 277 22.58 -52.45 12.22
C LEU A 277 21.85 -53.01 10.99
N GLU A 278 20.86 -52.30 10.47
CA GLU A 278 20.17 -52.68 9.22
C GLU A 278 21.14 -52.72 8.03
N SER A 279 22.05 -51.74 7.92
CA SER A 279 23.10 -51.74 6.89
C SER A 279 24.02 -52.95 7.02
N VAL A 280 24.52 -53.22 8.23
CA VAL A 280 25.40 -54.37 8.49
C VAL A 280 24.67 -55.68 8.16
N MET A 281 23.41 -55.82 8.56
CA MET A 281 22.61 -56.99 8.23
C MET A 281 22.42 -57.14 6.72
N HIS A 282 22.19 -56.04 6.00
CA HIS A 282 22.06 -56.06 4.54
C HIS A 282 23.37 -56.51 3.86
N ASP A 283 24.52 -56.01 4.33
CA ASP A 283 25.84 -56.40 3.82
C ASP A 283 26.12 -57.87 4.10
N LEU A 284 25.86 -58.35 5.32
CA LEU A 284 25.98 -59.76 5.67
C LEU A 284 25.07 -60.64 4.82
N MET A 285 23.82 -60.22 4.61
CA MET A 285 22.86 -60.94 3.77
C MET A 285 23.33 -60.99 2.31
N LYS A 286 23.96 -59.92 1.81
CA LYS A 286 24.54 -59.88 0.46
C LYS A 286 25.71 -60.85 0.35
N CYS A 287 26.63 -60.85 1.31
CA CYS A 287 27.73 -61.81 1.37
C CYS A 287 27.22 -63.26 1.47
N TYR A 288 26.22 -63.50 2.32
CA TYR A 288 25.60 -64.82 2.47
C TYR A 288 24.95 -65.28 1.16
N LYS A 289 24.20 -64.41 0.47
CA LYS A 289 23.63 -64.73 -0.86
C LYS A 289 24.71 -65.03 -1.89
N GLN A 290 25.83 -64.29 -1.88
CA GLN A 290 26.96 -64.59 -2.76
C GLN A 290 27.61 -65.94 -2.42
N GLN A 291 27.73 -66.31 -1.15
CA GLN A 291 28.33 -67.59 -0.77
C GLN A 291 27.40 -68.79 -1.01
N VAL A 292 26.10 -68.66 -0.74
CA VAL A 292 25.14 -69.77 -0.82
C VAL A 292 24.49 -69.90 -2.20
N ALA A 293 24.28 -68.77 -2.88
CA ALA A 293 23.62 -68.71 -4.18
C ALA A 293 24.54 -68.14 -5.28
N SER A 294 25.86 -68.22 -5.12
CA SER A 294 26.75 -67.99 -6.26
C SER A 294 26.45 -69.00 -7.36
N PRO A 295 26.59 -68.59 -8.63
CA PRO A 295 26.41 -69.51 -9.75
C PRO A 295 27.36 -70.70 -9.64
N ASP A 296 28.55 -70.52 -9.07
CA ASP A 296 29.55 -71.59 -8.96
C ASP A 296 29.18 -72.60 -7.87
N VAL A 297 28.72 -72.17 -6.70
CA VAL A 297 28.21 -73.09 -5.66
C VAL A 297 26.96 -73.82 -6.13
N LEU A 298 26.09 -73.16 -6.90
CA LEU A 298 24.93 -73.81 -7.52
C LEU A 298 25.33 -74.82 -8.61
N LYS A 299 26.36 -74.52 -9.42
CA LYS A 299 26.93 -75.48 -10.38
C LYS A 299 27.53 -76.68 -9.66
N ASP A 300 28.34 -76.47 -8.63
CA ASP A 300 28.97 -77.54 -7.85
C ASP A 300 27.91 -78.44 -7.20
N ARG A 301 26.83 -77.84 -6.67
CA ARG A 301 25.70 -78.58 -6.15
C ARG A 301 24.98 -79.39 -7.24
N ALA A 302 24.74 -78.80 -8.40
CA ALA A 302 24.11 -79.51 -9.52
C ALA A 302 24.99 -80.65 -10.04
N LEU A 303 26.31 -80.46 -10.10
CA LEU A 303 27.28 -81.50 -10.43
C LEU A 303 27.28 -82.63 -9.40
N LEU A 304 27.25 -82.28 -8.11
CA LEU A 304 27.15 -83.27 -7.04
C LEU A 304 25.85 -84.08 -7.12
N GLU A 305 24.71 -83.41 -7.33
CA GLU A 305 23.42 -84.08 -7.49
C GLU A 305 23.42 -85.00 -8.73
N SER A 306 24.08 -84.59 -9.82
CA SER A 306 24.28 -85.43 -11.00
C SER A 306 25.17 -86.64 -10.71
N LEU A 307 26.30 -86.44 -10.02
CA LEU A 307 27.23 -87.49 -9.63
C LEU A 307 26.55 -88.50 -8.69
N TYR A 308 25.83 -88.01 -7.68
CA TYR A 308 25.06 -88.81 -6.73
C TYR A 308 24.07 -89.72 -7.44
N LYS A 309 23.27 -89.16 -8.37
CA LYS A 309 22.33 -89.94 -9.19
C LYS A 309 23.02 -91.02 -10.01
N SER A 310 24.22 -90.75 -10.53
CA SER A 310 24.96 -91.71 -11.36
C SER A 310 25.58 -92.86 -10.56
N VAL A 311 26.14 -92.59 -9.37
CA VAL A 311 26.91 -93.58 -8.58
C VAL A 311 26.00 -94.37 -7.63
N VAL A 312 25.08 -93.70 -6.95
CA VAL A 312 24.23 -94.32 -5.89
C VAL A 312 22.84 -94.68 -6.42
N GLY A 313 22.38 -94.02 -7.50
CA GLY A 313 21.05 -94.22 -8.11
C GLY A 313 19.97 -93.27 -7.58
N THR A 314 18.78 -93.29 -8.17
CA THR A 314 17.69 -92.36 -7.84
C THR A 314 16.97 -92.76 -6.54
N LYS A 315 17.44 -92.28 -5.39
CA LYS A 315 16.60 -92.20 -4.19
C LYS A 315 15.62 -91.03 -4.32
N THR A 316 14.38 -91.22 -3.88
CA THR A 316 13.30 -90.21 -3.92
C THR A 316 13.38 -89.16 -2.81
N ALA A 317 14.30 -89.32 -1.85
CA ALA A 317 14.51 -88.40 -0.74
C ALA A 317 15.51 -87.29 -1.10
N LYS A 318 15.22 -86.05 -0.70
CA LYS A 318 16.13 -84.90 -0.82
C LYS A 318 17.25 -85.03 0.22
N SER A 319 18.31 -85.78 -0.10
CA SER A 319 19.50 -85.92 0.75
C SER A 319 20.26 -84.59 0.85
N SER A 320 20.85 -84.31 2.01
CA SER A 320 21.69 -83.13 2.21
C SER A 320 23.00 -83.24 1.41
N VAL A 321 23.63 -82.10 1.05
CA VAL A 321 24.90 -82.07 0.28
C VAL A 321 26.00 -82.92 0.95
N LEU A 322 26.09 -82.84 2.28
CA LEU A 322 27.07 -83.63 3.05
C LEU A 322 26.73 -85.13 3.07
N GLU A 323 25.44 -85.48 3.07
CA GLU A 323 25.00 -86.88 3.01
C GLU A 323 25.24 -87.46 1.62
N MET A 324 24.96 -86.69 0.56
CA MET A 324 25.29 -87.07 -0.82
C MET A 324 26.79 -87.37 -0.96
N TRP A 325 27.66 -86.52 -0.44
CA TRP A 325 29.11 -86.76 -0.46
C TRP A 325 29.53 -88.02 0.30
N LYS A 326 29.02 -88.24 1.52
CA LYS A 326 29.34 -89.42 2.32
C LYS A 326 28.88 -90.73 1.67
N GLU A 327 27.69 -90.72 1.07
CA GLU A 327 27.17 -91.90 0.37
C GLU A 327 27.95 -92.17 -0.92
N ILE A 328 28.33 -91.12 -1.67
CA ILE A 328 29.23 -91.26 -2.83
C ILE A 328 30.56 -91.87 -2.38
N ASP A 329 31.16 -91.36 -1.31
CA ASP A 329 32.44 -91.86 -0.80
C ASP A 329 32.36 -93.31 -0.30
N ALA A 330 31.27 -93.67 0.37
CA ALA A 330 30.99 -95.05 0.77
C ALA A 330 30.81 -95.97 -0.45
N ALA A 331 30.10 -95.52 -1.49
CA ALA A 331 29.93 -96.26 -2.74
C ALA A 331 31.27 -96.42 -3.48
N PHE A 332 32.10 -95.38 -3.55
CA PHE A 332 33.45 -95.45 -4.11
C PHE A 332 34.35 -96.39 -3.31
N THR A 333 34.25 -96.37 -1.98
CA THR A 333 35.02 -97.27 -1.11
C THR A 333 34.61 -98.73 -1.31
N ASP A 334 33.31 -99.00 -1.42
CA ASP A 334 32.77 -100.33 -1.76
C ASP A 334 33.24 -100.79 -3.14
N ILE A 335 33.17 -99.92 -4.16
CA ILE A 335 33.70 -100.19 -5.50
C ILE A 335 35.21 -100.48 -5.43
N ARG A 336 35.99 -99.70 -4.67
CA ARG A 336 37.43 -99.88 -4.52
C ARG A 336 37.77 -101.21 -3.85
N CYS A 337 37.02 -101.62 -2.83
CA CYS A 337 37.17 -102.93 -2.20
C CYS A 337 36.87 -104.06 -3.19
N LYS A 338 35.78 -103.94 -3.97
CA LYS A 338 35.45 -104.88 -5.04
C LYS A 338 36.56 -104.95 -6.09
N VAL A 339 37.13 -103.81 -6.50
CA VAL A 339 38.24 -103.77 -7.47
C VAL A 339 39.51 -104.45 -6.92
N GLY A 340 39.82 -104.25 -5.64
CA GLY A 340 40.97 -104.89 -4.98
C GLY A 340 40.88 -106.41 -4.89
N SER A 341 39.68 -106.98 -5.00
CA SER A 341 39.46 -108.43 -4.95
C SER A 341 39.68 -109.16 -6.28
N PHE A 342 39.85 -108.43 -7.39
CA PHE A 342 40.06 -109.05 -8.71
C PHE A 342 41.52 -109.48 -8.94
N SER A 343 41.70 -110.59 -9.65
CA SER A 343 43.02 -111.04 -10.09
C SER A 343 43.60 -110.12 -11.17
N LYS A 344 44.93 -110.01 -11.29
CA LYS A 344 45.60 -109.16 -12.31
C LYS A 344 45.11 -109.45 -13.75
N VAL A 345 44.73 -110.69 -14.04
CA VAL A 345 44.24 -111.12 -15.36
C VAL A 345 42.81 -110.65 -15.63
N GLU A 346 41.94 -110.62 -14.62
CA GLU A 346 40.57 -110.09 -14.74
C GLU A 346 40.54 -108.56 -14.84
N ILE A 347 41.43 -107.89 -14.11
CA ILE A 347 41.59 -106.44 -14.18
C ILE A 347 41.93 -106.03 -15.62
N GLU A 348 42.88 -106.70 -16.27
CA GLU A 348 43.29 -106.32 -17.63
C GLU A 348 42.22 -106.65 -18.68
N ARG A 349 41.48 -107.76 -18.51
CA ARG A 349 40.32 -108.07 -19.37
C ARG A 349 39.20 -107.02 -19.24
N ARG A 350 38.85 -106.62 -18.02
CA ARG A 350 37.85 -105.57 -17.79
C ARG A 350 38.35 -104.20 -18.23
N ARG A 351 39.65 -103.91 -18.11
CA ARG A 351 40.27 -102.67 -18.61
C ARG A 351 40.14 -102.54 -20.11
N ILE A 352 40.38 -103.62 -20.86
CA ILE A 352 40.17 -103.63 -22.32
C ILE A 352 38.68 -103.40 -22.64
N GLY A 353 37.77 -104.11 -21.97
CA GLY A 353 36.32 -103.92 -22.16
C GLY A 353 35.81 -102.52 -21.81
N ILE A 354 36.30 -101.92 -20.71
CA ILE A 354 35.97 -100.56 -20.29
C ILE A 354 36.55 -99.55 -21.29
N ASN A 355 37.78 -99.74 -21.77
CA ASN A 355 38.37 -98.87 -22.78
C ASN A 355 37.58 -98.89 -24.09
N GLU A 356 37.11 -100.06 -24.54
CA GLU A 356 36.23 -100.16 -25.71
C GLU A 356 34.87 -99.47 -25.48
N LEU A 357 34.28 -99.63 -24.30
CA LEU A 357 33.00 -99.02 -23.94
C LEU A 357 33.14 -97.49 -23.84
N ASN A 358 34.21 -96.99 -23.22
CA ASN A 358 34.55 -95.57 -23.18
C ASN A 358 34.81 -95.01 -24.58
N LEU A 359 35.47 -95.77 -25.47
CA LEU A 359 35.68 -95.35 -26.86
C LEU A 359 34.35 -95.26 -27.62
N ARG A 360 33.41 -96.19 -27.38
CA ARG A 360 32.05 -96.13 -27.95
C ARG A 360 31.28 -94.93 -27.42
N GLN A 361 31.30 -94.68 -26.11
CA GLN A 361 30.64 -93.53 -25.49
C GLN A 361 31.25 -92.20 -25.95
N LEU A 362 32.57 -92.12 -26.12
CA LEU A 362 33.23 -90.94 -26.70
C LEU A 362 32.79 -90.71 -28.14
N LYS A 363 32.72 -91.76 -28.97
CA LYS A 363 32.18 -91.65 -30.35
C LYS A 363 30.72 -91.25 -30.37
N GLU A 364 29.90 -91.72 -29.42
CA GLU A 364 28.50 -91.32 -29.29
C GLU A 364 28.36 -89.87 -28.79
N ALA A 365 29.15 -89.46 -27.81
CA ALA A 365 29.19 -88.09 -27.30
C ALA A 365 29.69 -87.11 -28.36
N GLU A 366 30.67 -87.51 -29.18
CA GLU A 366 31.15 -86.73 -30.32
C GLU A 366 30.09 -86.63 -31.43
N LYS A 367 29.37 -87.73 -31.73
CA LYS A 367 28.19 -87.69 -32.61
C LYS A 367 27.09 -86.80 -32.04
N ALA A 368 26.82 -86.85 -30.74
CA ALA A 368 25.82 -86.00 -30.09
C ALA A 368 26.24 -84.52 -30.11
N ARG A 369 27.52 -84.21 -29.83
CA ARG A 369 28.09 -82.86 -29.95
C ARG A 369 27.99 -82.35 -31.39
N ASN A 370 28.29 -83.18 -32.37
CA ASN A 370 28.15 -82.82 -33.78
C ASN A 370 26.68 -82.62 -34.18
N ARG A 371 25.74 -83.39 -33.62
CA ARG A 371 24.29 -83.16 -33.79
C ARG A 371 23.82 -81.88 -33.11
N VAL A 372 24.33 -81.53 -31.92
CA VAL A 372 24.03 -80.26 -31.24
C VAL A 372 24.59 -79.09 -32.06
N LEU A 373 25.82 -79.18 -32.56
CA LEU A 373 26.39 -78.17 -33.46
C LEU A 373 25.61 -78.07 -34.78
N GLN A 374 25.18 -79.19 -35.38
CA GLN A 374 24.29 -79.16 -36.56
C GLN A 374 22.92 -78.57 -36.23
N MET A 375 22.34 -78.86 -35.07
CA MET A 375 21.11 -78.23 -34.62
C MET A 375 21.31 -76.74 -34.36
N GLU A 376 22.39 -76.31 -33.71
CA GLU A 376 22.72 -74.90 -33.50
C GLU A 376 22.92 -74.18 -34.85
N GLN A 377 23.56 -74.83 -35.83
CA GLN A 377 23.70 -74.31 -37.20
C GLN A 377 22.37 -74.28 -37.96
N MET A 378 21.51 -75.29 -37.84
CA MET A 378 20.14 -75.28 -38.40
C MET A 378 19.23 -74.29 -37.68
N VAL A 379 19.41 -74.07 -36.37
CA VAL A 379 18.65 -73.09 -35.59
C VAL A 379 19.11 -71.68 -35.94
N CYS A 380 20.41 -71.44 -36.12
CA CYS A 380 20.92 -70.19 -36.70
C CYS A 380 20.46 -70.02 -38.17
N GLY A 381 20.45 -71.07 -39.00
CA GLY A 381 19.95 -71.04 -40.38
C GLY A 381 18.44 -70.84 -40.50
N SER A 382 17.66 -71.42 -39.59
CA SER A 382 16.20 -71.28 -39.50
C SER A 382 15.79 -69.94 -38.87
N HIS A 383 16.56 -69.42 -37.90
CA HIS A 383 16.40 -68.04 -37.42
C HIS A 383 16.79 -66.99 -38.47
N SER A 384 17.59 -67.37 -39.48
CA SER A 384 17.89 -66.54 -40.65
C SER A 384 16.83 -66.64 -41.76
N GLY A 385 16.08 -67.75 -41.85
CA GLY A 385 15.02 -67.99 -42.84
C GLY A 385 13.57 -67.71 -42.38
N HIS A 386 13.34 -67.40 -41.10
CA HIS A 386 12.01 -67.11 -40.52
C HIS A 386 11.82 -65.64 -40.06
N GLN A 387 12.63 -64.70 -40.57
CA GLN A 387 12.42 -63.25 -40.36
C GLN A 387 12.00 -62.49 -41.64
N HIS A 388 11.16 -63.10 -42.49
CA HIS A 388 10.39 -62.35 -43.48
C HIS A 388 8.91 -62.79 -43.52
N PHE A 389 8.02 -61.78 -43.41
CA PHE A 389 6.57 -61.73 -43.69
C PHE A 389 5.56 -61.83 -42.50
N PRO A 390 4.40 -61.13 -42.60
CA PRO A 390 3.94 -60.14 -41.60
C PRO A 390 2.63 -60.55 -40.90
N ALA A 391 2.23 -59.76 -39.91
CA ALA A 391 1.03 -59.94 -39.10
C ALA A 391 -0.30 -59.91 -39.88
N PRO A 392 -1.31 -60.67 -39.42
CA PRO A 392 -2.69 -60.16 -39.31
C PRO A 392 -3.39 -60.64 -38.00
N SER A 393 -3.97 -59.79 -37.16
CA SER A 393 -5.30 -59.12 -37.22
C SER A 393 -6.46 -59.92 -36.60
N GLY A 394 -7.17 -59.31 -35.63
CA GLY A 394 -8.58 -59.59 -35.26
C GLY A 394 -8.80 -60.36 -33.95
N ARG A 395 -9.10 -59.69 -32.80
CA ARG A 395 -10.44 -59.35 -32.20
C ARG A 395 -11.28 -60.59 -31.78
N CYS A 396 -12.06 -60.66 -30.70
CA CYS A 396 -12.31 -59.93 -29.44
C CYS A 396 -13.46 -60.71 -28.74
N ALA A 397 -13.49 -60.86 -27.40
CA ALA A 397 -14.74 -60.87 -26.61
C ALA A 397 -14.52 -60.86 -25.07
N LEU A 398 -14.76 -59.67 -24.51
CA LEU A 398 -15.41 -59.29 -23.24
C LEU A 398 -15.78 -60.35 -22.17
N ALA A 399 -15.38 -60.09 -20.91
CA ALA A 399 -16.28 -60.13 -19.75
C ALA A 399 -15.80 -59.17 -18.64
N ARG A 400 -16.77 -58.48 -18.01
CA ARG A 400 -16.65 -57.40 -17.03
C ARG A 400 -16.53 -57.94 -15.60
N SER A 401 -15.76 -57.29 -14.73
CA SER A 401 -16.29 -56.41 -13.65
C SER A 401 -15.30 -56.17 -12.49
N HIS A 402 -15.10 -54.87 -12.23
CA HIS A 402 -14.93 -54.17 -10.95
C HIS A 402 -14.13 -54.78 -9.77
N LEU A 403 -12.95 -54.20 -9.53
CA LEU A 403 -12.60 -53.67 -8.21
C LEU A 403 -11.66 -52.46 -8.35
N ARG A 404 -12.14 -51.34 -7.80
CA ARG A 404 -11.54 -50.00 -7.83
C ARG A 404 -10.18 -50.00 -7.10
N ARG A 405 -9.13 -49.49 -7.75
CA ARG A 405 -8.05 -48.76 -7.08
C ARG A 405 -7.67 -47.52 -7.88
N HIS A 406 -7.75 -46.38 -7.20
CA HIS A 406 -7.44 -45.03 -7.64
C HIS A 406 -5.96 -44.86 -8.04
N PRO A 407 -5.64 -44.12 -9.12
CA PRO A 407 -4.32 -43.57 -9.34
C PRO A 407 -4.27 -42.12 -8.85
N ARG A 408 -3.76 -41.91 -7.63
CA ARG A 408 -3.18 -40.63 -7.21
C ARG A 408 -1.93 -40.98 -6.45
N LEU A 409 -0.76 -40.79 -7.06
CA LEU A 409 0.53 -40.48 -6.41
C LEU A 409 1.68 -40.40 -7.44
N LEU A 410 1.47 -39.68 -8.56
CA LEU A 410 2.55 -39.29 -9.49
C LEU A 410 2.53 -37.79 -9.80
N ARG A 411 2.19 -36.98 -8.79
CA ARG A 411 2.46 -35.53 -8.79
C ARG A 411 2.79 -35.08 -7.37
N LEU A 412 4.01 -35.34 -6.90
CA LEU A 412 4.59 -34.64 -5.74
C LEU A 412 6.13 -34.80 -5.67
N LYS A 413 6.81 -34.99 -6.80
CA LYS A 413 8.28 -35.07 -6.86
C LYS A 413 8.95 -33.95 -7.66
N VAL A 414 8.24 -32.85 -7.93
CA VAL A 414 8.76 -31.67 -8.68
C VAL A 414 8.62 -30.36 -7.89
N ARG A 415 8.25 -30.40 -6.60
CA ARG A 415 8.03 -29.16 -5.81
C ARG A 415 8.86 -29.03 -4.52
N GLN A 416 9.83 -29.92 -4.30
CA GLN A 416 10.65 -29.92 -3.07
C GLN A 416 12.13 -29.55 -3.27
N GLU A 417 12.59 -29.37 -4.52
CA GLU A 417 13.96 -28.91 -4.82
C GLU A 417 14.09 -27.40 -5.10
N ARG A 418 13.00 -26.62 -5.02
CA ARG A 418 13.03 -25.16 -5.27
C ARG A 418 13.02 -24.28 -4.01
N ILE A 419 12.87 -24.84 -2.81
CA ILE A 419 12.79 -24.05 -1.55
C ILE A 419 14.09 -24.12 -0.74
N THR A 420 15.00 -25.06 -1.02
CA THR A 420 16.31 -25.17 -0.33
C THR A 420 17.45 -24.41 -1.00
N ARG A 421 17.25 -23.75 -2.16
CA ARG A 421 18.26 -22.90 -2.83
C ARG A 421 18.05 -21.39 -2.71
N LEU A 422 17.09 -20.90 -1.91
CA LEU A 422 16.83 -19.46 -1.71
C LEU A 422 16.95 -18.97 -0.26
N LYS A 423 17.64 -19.73 0.61
CA LYS A 423 18.00 -19.27 1.97
C LYS A 423 19.50 -19.26 2.28
N LEU A 424 20.35 -19.41 1.26
CA LEU A 424 21.81 -19.27 1.37
C LEU A 424 22.32 -18.17 0.44
N SER A 425 21.81 -16.95 0.60
CA SER A 425 22.41 -15.74 0.01
C SER A 425 21.91 -14.47 0.70
N THR A 426 22.09 -14.37 2.02
CA THR A 426 22.09 -13.08 2.73
C THR A 426 22.71 -13.25 4.11
N SER A 427 24.00 -13.58 4.15
CA SER A 427 24.82 -13.45 5.36
C SER A 427 26.29 -13.48 4.99
N ARG A 428 26.81 -12.33 4.52
CA ARG A 428 28.22 -11.92 4.63
C ARG A 428 28.36 -10.50 4.05
N ASN A 429 28.30 -9.51 4.93
CA ASN A 429 29.19 -8.34 4.92
C ASN A 429 28.84 -7.41 6.08
N SER A 430 29.65 -7.47 7.14
CA SER A 430 30.15 -6.33 7.92
C SER A 430 30.71 -6.84 9.25
N SER A 431 31.89 -7.45 9.18
CA SER A 431 32.86 -7.28 10.26
C SER A 431 33.38 -5.85 10.19
N ASN A 432 33.03 -5.02 11.18
CA ASN A 432 34.00 -4.24 11.94
C ASN A 432 33.30 -3.33 12.95
N ARG A 433 33.96 -3.21 14.11
CA ARG A 433 33.83 -2.14 15.12
C ARG A 433 32.98 -2.49 16.36
N TRP A 434 33.59 -3.29 17.25
CA TRP A 434 33.41 -3.19 18.70
C TRP A 434 34.52 -2.27 19.25
N ARG A 435 34.15 -1.07 19.71
CA ARG A 435 34.05 -0.61 21.10
C ARG A 435 35.38 -0.48 21.85
N SER A 436 35.70 0.76 22.19
CA SER A 436 36.31 1.12 23.47
C SER A 436 35.81 2.52 23.82
N ALA A 437 34.95 2.63 24.84
CA ALA A 437 34.64 3.89 25.50
C ALA A 437 34.16 3.60 26.92
N THR A 438 35.10 3.73 27.85
CA THR A 438 34.92 3.80 29.29
C THR A 438 34.29 5.14 29.68
N ARG A 439 33.44 5.12 30.71
CA ARG A 439 32.88 6.29 31.39
C ARG A 439 33.93 6.86 32.37
N LEU A 440 33.92 8.18 32.60
CA LEU A 440 33.60 8.85 33.88
C LEU A 440 33.78 10.41 33.74
N PRO A 441 33.34 11.24 34.71
CA PRO A 441 32.55 12.44 34.45
C PRO A 441 33.28 13.77 34.68
N GLY A 442 32.68 14.87 34.21
CA GLY A 442 33.11 16.24 34.53
C GLY A 442 31.96 17.23 34.37
N ARG A 443 31.77 18.06 35.40
CA ARG A 443 30.69 19.04 35.63
C ARG A 443 31.05 20.40 34.98
N VAL A 444 30.08 21.33 35.07
CA VAL A 444 30.18 22.81 35.07
C VAL A 444 29.69 23.53 33.78
N SER A 445 28.50 24.15 33.93
CA SER A 445 28.02 25.38 33.25
C SER A 445 28.56 26.62 34.01
N PRO A 446 28.55 27.90 33.53
CA PRO A 446 27.43 28.56 32.83
C PRO A 446 27.75 29.74 31.87
N GLY A 447 26.69 30.27 31.22
CA GLY A 447 26.55 31.65 30.67
C GLY A 447 27.37 31.94 29.40
N VAL A 448 27.00 32.79 28.45
CA VAL A 448 26.11 33.95 28.38
C VAL A 448 25.66 34.14 26.92
N SER A 449 24.54 34.85 26.78
CA SER A 449 23.75 35.29 25.62
C SER A 449 24.42 36.11 24.50
N PHE A 450 23.79 36.16 23.31
CA PHE A 450 23.05 37.30 22.70
C PHE A 450 23.14 37.37 21.14
N THR A 451 21.99 37.64 20.49
CA THR A 451 21.72 38.08 19.08
C THR A 451 22.22 37.20 17.93
N GLY A 452 21.48 36.91 16.85
CA GLY A 452 20.40 37.63 16.16
C GLY A 452 20.82 37.72 14.68
N GLY A 453 20.03 37.22 13.74
CA GLY A 453 20.38 37.35 12.31
C GLY A 453 19.76 36.30 11.40
N THR A 454 18.77 36.75 10.64
CA THR A 454 18.07 36.12 9.51
C THR A 454 18.99 35.58 8.41
N ALA A 455 18.67 34.42 7.84
CA ALA A 455 18.57 34.23 6.39
C ALA A 455 18.00 32.85 6.01
N SER A 456 17.05 32.92 5.09
CA SER A 456 16.50 31.89 4.20
C SER A 456 17.59 31.03 3.53
N VAL A 457 17.33 29.72 3.36
CA VAL A 457 17.30 29.02 2.06
C VAL A 457 16.81 27.57 2.22
N ARG A 458 15.81 27.24 1.39
CA ARG A 458 15.39 25.94 0.82
C ARG A 458 16.08 24.66 1.31
N THR A 459 15.26 23.68 1.67
CA THR A 459 15.35 22.30 1.13
C THR A 459 13.96 21.65 1.13
N GLY A 460 13.70 20.86 0.08
CA GLY A 460 12.44 20.17 -0.13
C GLY A 460 12.42 18.74 0.42
N LYS A 461 11.37 18.03 -0.03
CA LYS A 461 11.04 16.60 0.11
C LYS A 461 10.31 16.17 1.39
N LEU A 462 9.07 15.71 1.14
CA LEU A 462 8.39 14.50 1.62
C LEU A 462 7.04 14.76 2.28
N ALA A 463 5.96 14.50 1.52
CA ALA A 463 4.67 14.13 2.09
C ALA A 463 4.22 12.84 1.38
N ALA A 464 4.62 11.70 1.94
CA ALA A 464 4.07 10.40 1.61
C ALA A 464 2.80 10.20 2.43
N LEU A 465 1.67 10.14 1.72
CA LEU A 465 0.37 9.69 2.21
C LEU A 465 0.47 8.24 2.71
N GLN A 466 0.27 8.03 4.01
CA GLN A 466 0.08 6.69 4.56
C GLN A 466 -1.33 6.58 5.14
N LYS A 467 -2.19 5.91 4.36
CA LYS A 467 -3.49 5.36 4.75
C LYS A 467 -3.29 4.45 5.98
N TRP A 468 -4.00 4.72 7.06
CA TRP A 468 -4.24 3.74 8.13
C TRP A 468 -5.71 3.34 8.16
N LYS A 469 -5.92 2.05 7.94
CA LYS A 469 -7.20 1.34 8.05
C LYS A 469 -7.56 1.15 9.53
N ASN A 470 -8.85 1.28 9.81
CA ASN A 470 -9.49 0.76 11.03
C ASN A 470 -9.13 -0.72 11.27
N PRO A 471 -9.10 -1.12 12.55
CA PRO A 471 -9.90 -2.26 12.95
C PRO A 471 -10.76 -1.94 14.18
N THR A 472 -12.02 -2.31 14.03
CA THR A 472 -13.04 -2.42 15.06
C THR A 472 -12.75 -3.56 16.05
N THR A 473 -13.34 -3.44 17.24
CA THR A 473 -13.58 -4.47 18.27
C THR A 473 -12.41 -4.97 19.14
N ARG A 474 -12.33 -4.49 20.39
CA ARG A 474 -12.35 -5.38 21.58
C ARG A 474 -12.63 -4.63 22.88
N CYS A 475 -13.31 -5.34 23.77
CA CYS A 475 -14.06 -4.86 24.91
C CYS A 475 -13.25 -4.26 26.06
N ARG A 476 -13.77 -3.10 26.49
CA ARG A 476 -13.90 -2.51 27.82
C ARG A 476 -13.34 -3.29 29.03
N GLY A 477 -12.47 -2.59 29.74
CA GLY A 477 -12.13 -2.81 31.15
C GLY A 477 -11.38 -1.59 31.68
N LYS A 478 -12.03 -0.42 31.70
CA LYS A 478 -11.44 0.81 32.25
C LYS A 478 -12.17 1.20 33.54
N ILE A 479 -11.43 1.06 34.63
CA ILE A 479 -11.72 1.58 35.97
C ILE A 479 -11.82 3.10 35.87
N TRP A 480 -12.97 3.65 36.29
CA TRP A 480 -13.20 5.09 36.34
C TRP A 480 -12.30 5.72 37.41
N LYS A 481 -11.38 6.60 36.99
CA LYS A 481 -10.74 7.57 37.89
C LYS A 481 -11.68 8.77 37.98
N TYR A 482 -12.25 9.00 39.16
CA TYR A 482 -13.01 10.21 39.47
C TYR A 482 -12.11 11.46 39.35
N PRO A 483 -12.54 12.53 38.68
CA PRO A 483 -11.95 13.85 38.86
C PRO A 483 -12.34 14.38 40.25
N ARG A 484 -11.38 14.95 40.97
CA ARG A 484 -11.63 15.71 42.20
C ARG A 484 -12.45 16.94 41.86
N CYS A 485 -13.72 16.97 42.26
CA CYS A 485 -14.55 18.16 42.22
C CYS A 485 -14.09 19.15 43.30
N LEU A 486 -13.39 20.21 42.89
CA LEU A 486 -13.09 21.41 43.66
C LEU A 486 -14.15 22.45 43.30
N TRP A 487 -15.37 22.33 43.85
CA TRP A 487 -16.45 23.29 43.59
C TRP A 487 -17.34 23.46 44.81
N TRP A 488 -16.77 23.94 45.92
CA TRP A 488 -17.54 24.43 47.08
C TRP A 488 -16.83 25.66 47.67
N LYS A 489 -16.99 26.79 46.99
CA LYS A 489 -16.91 28.13 47.58
C LYS A 489 -17.89 29.00 46.80
N ASN A 490 -18.84 29.60 47.50
CA ASN A 490 -19.94 30.44 47.04
C ASN A 490 -21.25 29.68 46.74
N LEU A 491 -21.91 29.30 47.83
CA LEU A 491 -23.36 29.39 48.01
C LEU A 491 -23.64 29.65 49.50
#